data_AF-A0A1W9GG86-F1
#
_entry.id   AF-A0A1W9GG86-F1
#
_cell.length_a   1.000
_cell.length_b   1.000
_cell.length_c   1.000
_cell.angle_alpha   90.00
_cell.angle_beta   90.00
_cell.angle_gamma   90.00
#
_symmetry.space_group_name_H-M   'P 1'
#
loop_
_entity.id
_entity.type
_entity.pdbx_description
1 polymer ?
#
loop_
_entity_poly.entity_id
_entity_poly.type
_entity_poly.pdbx_seq_one_letter_code
_entity_poly.pdbx_strand_id
1 'polypeptide(L)' 'MECAHVRTGTDGGASLKPGDNWTLPLCRVHHAEQHQIGESAFERKYKINMKAIASELWQKSPHRRKYEESHR' A
#
# COMPACT_ATOMS: atom_id res chain seq x y z
N MET A 1 -3.08 12.71 7.11
CA MET A 1 -3.21 11.51 6.27
C MET A 1 -1.82 10.94 6.10
N GLU A 2 -1.66 9.62 6.11
CA GLU A 2 -0.38 8.93 6.11
C GLU A 2 -0.34 7.89 4.97
N CYS A 3 0.86 7.60 4.47
CA CYS A 3 1.08 6.60 3.43
C CYS A 3 1.34 5.24 4.09
N ALA A 4 0.34 4.37 4.06
CA ALA A 4 0.47 3.00 4.54
C ALA A 4 0.98 2.11 3.40
N HIS A 5 2.01 1.31 3.65
CA HIS A 5 2.52 0.36 2.66
C HIS A 5 1.78 -0.96 2.81
N VAL A 6 1.33 -1.51 1.69
CA VAL A 6 0.87 -2.90 1.59
C VAL A 6 2.09 -3.77 1.40
N ARG A 7 2.33 -4.73 2.29
CA ARG A 7 3.50 -5.61 2.30
C ARG A 7 3.17 -7.04 1.86
N THR A 8 1.97 -7.51 2.19
CA THR A 8 1.59 -8.90 1.94
C THR A 8 1.38 -9.12 0.45
N GLY A 9 2.22 -9.97 -0.15
CA GLY A 9 2.11 -10.34 -1.56
C GLY A 9 2.44 -9.22 -2.56
N THR A 10 3.21 -8.22 -2.14
CA THR A 10 3.74 -7.14 -3.00
C THR A 10 5.25 -7.30 -3.21
N ASP A 11 5.90 -6.32 -3.85
CA ASP A 11 7.36 -6.22 -3.79
C ASP A 11 7.81 -5.90 -2.36
N GLY A 12 9.05 -6.29 -2.04
CA GLY A 12 9.59 -6.23 -0.70
C GLY A 12 9.97 -7.61 -0.15
N GLY A 13 10.36 -7.63 1.12
CA GLY A 13 10.85 -8.82 1.83
C GLY A 13 11.05 -8.49 3.31
N ALA A 14 11.54 -9.44 4.09
CA ALA A 14 11.91 -9.16 5.48
C ALA A 14 12.92 -8.01 5.50
N SER A 15 12.56 -6.90 6.14
CA SER A 15 13.34 -5.67 6.22
C SER A 15 13.49 -4.86 4.91
N LEU A 16 12.80 -5.22 3.82
CA LEU A 16 12.77 -4.41 2.60
C LEU A 16 11.42 -3.69 2.49
N LYS A 17 11.49 -2.36 2.33
CA LYS A 17 10.32 -1.49 2.13
C LYS A 17 9.71 -1.79 0.74
N PRO A 18 8.39 -2.03 0.62
CA PRO A 18 7.72 -2.07 -0.68
C PRO A 18 7.88 -0.76 -1.43
N GLY A 19 7.75 -0.82 -2.74
CA GLY A 19 7.71 0.38 -3.58
C GLY A 19 6.51 1.25 -3.26
N ASP A 20 6.62 2.55 -3.58
CA ASP A 20 5.54 3.52 -3.30
C ASP A 20 4.28 3.24 -4.16
N ASN A 21 4.39 2.41 -5.20
CA ASN A 21 3.28 1.85 -5.99
C ASN A 21 2.39 0.89 -5.18
N TRP A 22 2.84 0.42 -4.01
CA TRP A 22 2.06 -0.39 -3.08
C TRP A 22 1.70 0.39 -1.82
N THR A 23 1.13 1.59 -2.00
CA THR A 23 0.66 2.43 -0.90
C THR A 23 -0.81 2.80 -1.02
N LEU A 24 -1.44 3.00 0.13
CA LEU A 24 -2.79 3.56 0.24
C LEU A 24 -2.85 4.62 1.36
N PRO A 25 -3.71 5.64 1.21
CA PRO A 25 -3.88 6.67 2.23
C PRO A 25 -4.69 6.13 3.41
N LEU A 26 -4.15 6.25 4.62
CA LEU A 26 -4.88 6.01 5.86
C LEU A 26 -4.83 7.25 6.75
N CYS A 27 -5.84 7.43 7.62
CA CYS A 27 -5.68 8.37 8.74
C CYS A 27 -4.76 7.74 9.80
N ARG A 28 -4.16 8.57 10.65
CA ARG A 28 -3.20 8.12 11.68
C ARG A 28 -3.73 6.97 12.54
N VAL A 29 -5.01 7.01 12.90
CA VAL A 29 -5.66 5.98 13.73
C VAL A 29 -5.69 4.64 12.99
N HIS A 30 -6.17 4.62 11.75
CA HIS A 30 -6.26 3.40 10.95
C HIS A 30 -4.89 2.87 10.51
N HIS A 31 -3.93 3.75 10.27
CA HIS A 31 -2.56 3.34 9.95
C HIS A 31 -1.88 2.67 11.16
N ALA A 32 -2.01 3.26 12.35
CA ALA A 32 -1.54 2.64 13.59
C ALA A 32 -2.24 1.31 13.86
N GLU A 33 -3.56 1.25 13.67
CA GLU A 33 -4.32 0.00 13.83
C GLU A 33 -3.84 -1.08 12.85
N GLN A 34 -3.66 -0.74 11.58
CA GLN A 34 -3.15 -1.68 10.57
C GLN A 34 -1.80 -2.28 10.99
N HIS A 35 -0.91 -1.49 11.58
CA HIS A 35 0.35 -1.99 12.13
C HIS A 35 0.15 -2.87 13.37
N GLN A 36 -0.81 -2.56 14.23
CA GLN A 36 -1.07 -3.30 15.47
C GLN A 36 -1.69 -4.68 15.22
N ILE A 37 -2.67 -4.77 14.32
CA ILE A 37 -3.42 -6.02 14.09
C ILE A 37 -2.93 -6.80 12.86
N GLY A 38 -2.09 -6.19 12.03
CA GLY A 38 -1.61 -6.75 10.77
C GLY A 38 -2.60 -6.59 9.62
N GLU A 39 -2.07 -6.62 8.38
CA GLU A 39 -2.83 -6.34 7.16
C GLU A 39 -4.02 -7.27 6.97
N SER A 40 -3.84 -8.59 7.12
CA SER A 40 -4.95 -9.53 6.88
C SER A 40 -6.11 -9.36 7.86
N ALA A 41 -5.84 -9.00 9.12
CA ALA A 41 -6.89 -8.73 10.10
C ALA A 41 -7.59 -7.40 9.80
N PHE A 42 -6.82 -6.38 9.40
CA PHE A 42 -7.33 -5.08 8.98
C PHE A 42 -8.26 -5.20 7.76
N GLU A 43 -7.83 -5.90 6.71
CA GLU A 43 -8.63 -6.18 5.52
C GLU A 43 -9.97 -6.86 5.86
N ARG A 44 -9.94 -7.89 6.73
CA ARG A 44 -11.17 -8.57 7.18
C ARG A 44 -12.09 -7.65 7.98
N LYS A 45 -11.53 -6.83 8.88
CA LYS A 45 -12.32 -5.91 9.73
C LYS A 45 -13.05 -4.86 8.90
N TYR A 46 -12.35 -4.25 7.94
CA TYR A 46 -12.89 -3.17 7.11
C TYR A 46 -13.52 -3.66 5.80
N LYS A 47 -13.43 -4.96 5.50
CA LYS A 47 -13.93 -5.59 4.27
C LYS A 47 -13.36 -4.94 3.01
N ILE A 48 -12.06 -4.68 3.03
CA ILE A 48 -11.33 -4.07 1.91
C ILE A 48 -10.24 -5.01 1.40
N ASN A 49 -9.80 -4.78 0.17
CA ASN A 49 -8.60 -5.38 -0.40
C ASN A 49 -7.57 -4.28 -0.62
N MET A 50 -6.60 -4.17 0.30
CA MET A 50 -5.59 -3.11 0.30
C MET A 50 -4.73 -3.16 -0.95
N LYS A 51 -4.38 -4.36 -1.43
CA LYS A 51 -3.58 -4.53 -2.65
C LYS A 51 -4.31 -4.04 -3.89
N ALA A 52 -5.61 -4.34 -4.00
CA ALA A 52 -6.44 -3.86 -5.10
C ALA A 52 -6.56 -2.33 -5.07
N ILE A 53 -6.79 -1.75 -3.89
CA ILE A 53 -6.86 -0.29 -3.71
C ILE A 53 -5.53 0.37 -4.11
N ALA A 54 -4.40 -0.14 -3.60
CA ALA A 54 -3.08 0.41 -3.94
C ALA A 54 -2.81 0.33 -5.46
N SER A 55 -3.14 -0.78 -6.11
CA SER A 55 -3.02 -0.94 -7.56
C SER A 55 -3.89 0.07 -8.33
N GLU A 56 -5.14 0.27 -7.91
CA GLU A 56 -6.04 1.25 -8.53
C GLU A 56 -5.50 2.68 -8.39
N LEU A 57 -5.01 3.04 -7.19
CA LEU A 57 -4.38 4.33 -6.93
C LEU A 57 -3.13 4.54 -7.78
N TRP A 58 -2.28 3.51 -7.89
CA TRP A 58 -1.11 3.54 -8.75
C TRP A 58 -1.46 3.77 -10.21
N GLN A 59 -2.48 3.06 -10.72
CA GLN A 59 -2.93 3.22 -12.10
C GLN A 59 -3.40 4.64 -12.43
N LYS A 60 -3.99 5.34 -11.44
CA LYS A 60 -4.44 6.73 -11.57
C LYS A 60 -3.36 7.76 -11.24
N SER A 61 -2.19 7.33 -10.77
CA SER A 61 -1.12 8.25 -10.35
C SER A 61 -0.53 9.01 -11.54
N PRO A 62 -0.44 10.35 -11.50
CA PRO A 62 0.22 11.13 -12.54
C PRO A 62 1.73 10.86 -12.58
N HIS A 63 2.31 10.35 -11.49
CA HIS A 63 3.73 10.02 -11.40
C HIS A 63 4.06 8.65 -11.99
N ARG A 64 3.05 7.81 -12.28
CA ARG A 64 3.23 6.45 -12.79
C ARG A 64 4.07 6.42 -14.07
N ARG A 65 3.75 7.26 -15.05
CA ARG A 65 4.47 7.29 -16.34
C ARG A 65 5.97 7.58 -16.16
N LYS A 66 6.31 8.58 -15.34
CA LYS A 66 7.72 8.93 -15.04
C LYS A 66 8.46 7.79 -14.34
N TYR A 67 7.77 7.10 -13.43
CA TYR A 67 8.32 5.94 -12.75
C TYR A 67 8.60 4.79 -13.73
N GLU A 68 7.63 4.44 -14.58
CA GLU A 68 7.77 3.37 -15.58
C GLU A 68 8.89 3.67 -16.61
N GLU A 69 9.05 4.93 -17.01
CA GLU A 69 10.14 5.36 -17.91
C GLU A 69 11.53 5.25 -17.27
N SER A 70 11.64 5.51 -15.96
CA SER A 70 12.91 5.46 -15.22
C SER A 70 13.31 4.07 -14.73
N HIS A 71 12.39 3.10 -14.78
CA HIS A 71 12.59 1.71 -14.35
C HIS A 71 12.42 0.71 -15.50
N ARG A 72 12.56 1.18 -16.75
CA ARG A 72 12.59 0.36 -17.97
C ARG A 72 13.99 -0.18 -18.25
#